data_AF-A0AAD7AK62-F1
#
_entry.id   AF-A0AAD7AK62-F1
#
_cell.length_a   1.000
_cell.length_b   1.000
_cell.length_c   1.000
_cell.angle_alpha   90.00
_cell.angle_beta   90.00
_cell.angle_gamma   90.00
#
_symmetry.space_group_name_H-M   'P 1'
#
loop_
_entity.id
_entity.type
_entity.pdbx_description
1 polymer ?
#
loop_
_entity_poly.entity_id
_entity_poly.type
_entity_poly.pdbx_seq_one_letter_code
_entity_poly.pdbx_strand_id
1 'polypeptide(L)'
;MPGLSTMRRSRSTRVLSDVVTATRVTLNAIRVSTDAFPPLKSVVSAVIVLLEMSEKIKSNREGCARIAQRSAQLVQDIWQQIKDFDIVLPAEVKRSVVEIEELLQRIKIFFDGLQEENVWQRLARQDRNKSQIDEYGKSLDEAISDFSVNLQLSIHRLHVESAATDEKRHDAVLAVSQMSETERLQLLTQIQVHVHGLQFFFY
;
A
#
# COMPACT_ATOMS: atom_id res chain seq x y z
N MET A 1 20.40 -41.16 -20.73
CA MET A 1 21.06 -39.85 -20.54
C MET A 1 20.29 -39.01 -19.51
N PRO A 2 20.48 -39.24 -18.19
CA PRO A 2 19.85 -38.46 -17.12
C PRO A 2 20.85 -37.44 -16.56
N GLY A 3 20.86 -36.21 -17.07
CA GLY A 3 21.81 -35.18 -16.59
C GLY A 3 21.39 -33.73 -16.84
N LEU A 4 20.57 -33.47 -17.85
CA LEU A 4 20.14 -32.11 -18.20
C LEU A 4 19.00 -31.58 -17.31
N SER A 5 18.08 -32.46 -16.87
CA SER A 5 16.89 -32.05 -16.10
C SER A 5 17.22 -31.69 -14.64
N THR A 6 18.21 -32.33 -14.02
CA THR A 6 18.63 -32.08 -12.64
C THR A 6 19.43 -30.79 -12.51
N MET A 7 20.25 -30.45 -13.52
CA MET A 7 21.08 -29.24 -13.52
C MET A 7 20.26 -27.95 -13.68
N ARG A 8 19.22 -27.96 -14.53
CA ARG A 8 18.32 -26.80 -14.73
C ARG A 8 17.48 -26.49 -13.48
N ARG A 9 17.02 -27.53 -12.78
CA ARG A 9 16.23 -27.39 -11.55
C ARG A 9 17.04 -26.79 -10.40
N SER A 10 18.30 -27.20 -10.26
CA SER A 10 19.23 -26.68 -9.23
C SER A 10 19.55 -25.19 -9.41
N ARG A 11 19.81 -24.74 -10.65
CA ARG A 11 20.08 -23.32 -10.94
C ARG A 11 18.86 -22.44 -10.68
N SER A 12 17.67 -22.88 -11.12
CA SER A 12 16.41 -22.16 -10.87
C SER A 12 16.11 -21.99 -9.38
N THR A 13 16.38 -23.01 -8.56
CA THR A 13 16.14 -22.92 -7.12
C THR A 13 17.08 -21.98 -6.39
N ARG A 14 18.34 -21.86 -6.84
CA ARG A 14 19.31 -20.90 -6.26
C ARG A 14 18.93 -19.46 -6.59
N VAL A 15 18.64 -19.18 -7.86
CA VAL A 15 18.22 -17.84 -8.31
C VAL A 15 16.97 -17.36 -7.56
N LEU A 16 15.97 -18.23 -7.37
CA LEU A 16 14.79 -17.88 -6.59
C LEU A 16 15.12 -17.55 -5.12
N SER A 17 16.02 -18.31 -4.51
CA SER A 17 16.46 -18.08 -3.12
C SER A 17 17.19 -16.74 -2.96
N ASP A 18 18.05 -16.39 -3.91
CA ASP A 18 18.81 -15.13 -3.89
C ASP A 18 17.85 -13.93 -4.05
N VAL A 19 16.89 -14.04 -4.98
CA VAL A 19 15.85 -13.02 -5.18
C VAL A 19 15.00 -12.85 -3.92
N VAL A 20 14.54 -13.94 -3.30
CA VAL A 20 13.75 -13.87 -2.06
C VAL A 20 14.56 -13.20 -0.94
N THR A 21 15.85 -13.50 -0.83
CA THR A 21 16.74 -12.89 0.18
C THR A 21 16.87 -11.38 -0.03
N ALA A 22 17.18 -10.94 -1.25
CA ALA A 22 17.29 -9.51 -1.57
C ALA A 22 15.96 -8.76 -1.37
N THR A 23 14.84 -9.36 -1.79
CA THR A 23 13.51 -8.82 -1.57
C THR A 23 13.20 -8.69 -0.08
N ARG A 24 13.56 -9.68 0.75
CA ARG A 24 13.37 -9.64 2.20
C ARG A 24 14.16 -8.51 2.86
N VAL A 25 15.39 -8.25 2.41
CA VAL A 25 16.20 -7.11 2.89
C VAL A 25 15.49 -5.79 2.59
N THR A 26 15.01 -5.62 1.36
CA THR A 26 14.29 -4.42 0.93
C THR A 26 13.01 -4.22 1.76
N LEU A 27 12.21 -5.27 1.94
CA LEU A 27 10.99 -5.22 2.74
C LEU A 27 11.27 -4.89 4.20
N ASN A 28 12.36 -5.40 4.78
CA ASN A 28 12.74 -5.05 6.14
C ASN A 28 13.08 -3.56 6.28
N ALA A 29 13.77 -2.97 5.30
CA ALA A 29 14.04 -1.53 5.28
C ALA A 29 12.75 -0.70 5.19
N ILE A 30 11.81 -1.12 4.35
CA ILE A 30 10.48 -0.50 4.27
C ILE A 30 9.77 -0.63 5.62
N ARG A 31 9.76 -1.82 6.23
CA ARG A 31 9.09 -2.07 7.51
C ARG A 31 9.52 -1.10 8.60
N VAL A 32 10.82 -0.84 8.72
CA VAL A 32 11.39 0.13 9.68
C VAL A 32 10.94 1.55 9.36
N SER A 33 10.86 1.90 8.07
CA SER A 33 10.45 3.23 7.62
C SER A 33 8.94 3.48 7.76
N THR A 34 8.15 2.44 8.03
CA THR A 34 6.67 2.50 8.13
C THR A 34 6.14 2.57 9.56
N ASP A 35 6.98 2.87 10.55
CA ASP A 35 6.56 2.93 11.96
C ASP A 35 5.46 3.97 12.22
N ALA A 36 5.44 5.06 11.45
CA ALA A 36 4.40 6.09 11.50
C ALA A 36 3.10 5.69 10.77
N PHE A 37 3.09 4.57 10.04
CA PHE A 37 1.93 4.09 9.29
C PHE A 37 1.65 2.60 9.55
N PRO A 38 0.99 2.27 10.69
CA PRO A 38 0.77 0.89 11.14
C PRO A 38 0.11 -0.04 10.10
N PRO A 39 -0.89 0.37 9.31
CA PRO A 39 -1.48 -0.49 8.29
C PRO A 39 -0.46 -1.01 7.27
N LEU A 40 0.42 -0.14 6.75
CA LEU A 40 1.45 -0.58 5.81
C LEU A 40 2.50 -1.48 6.48
N LYS A 41 2.86 -1.19 7.74
CA LYS A 41 3.77 -2.06 8.50
C LYS A 41 3.22 -3.48 8.64
N SER A 42 1.90 -3.62 8.85
CA SER A 42 1.23 -4.93 8.90
C SER A 42 1.31 -5.64 7.55
N VAL A 43 0.96 -4.94 6.46
CA VAL A 43 1.05 -5.44 5.09
C VAL A 43 2.48 -5.91 4.76
N VAL A 44 3.51 -5.11 5.04
CA VAL A 44 4.92 -5.48 4.81
C VAL A 44 5.28 -6.75 5.58
N SER A 45 4.83 -6.86 6.83
CA SER A 45 5.09 -8.02 7.68
C SER A 45 4.42 -9.29 7.14
N ALA A 46 3.17 -9.18 6.68
CA ALA A 46 2.45 -10.30 6.06
C ALA A 46 3.19 -10.80 4.80
N VAL A 47 3.71 -9.90 3.96
CA VAL A 47 4.46 -10.27 2.76
C VAL A 47 5.79 -10.96 3.07
N ILE A 48 6.51 -10.51 4.10
CA ILE A 48 7.73 -11.19 4.56
C ILE A 48 7.41 -12.64 4.94
N VAL A 49 6.32 -12.86 5.68
CA VAL A 49 5.86 -14.20 6.06
C VAL A 49 5.49 -15.03 4.82
N LEU A 50 4.77 -14.47 3.85
CA LEU A 50 4.43 -15.17 2.61
C LEU A 50 5.67 -15.60 1.81
N LEU A 51 6.71 -14.77 1.76
CA LEU A 51 7.98 -15.12 1.13
C LEU A 51 8.62 -16.34 1.82
N GLU A 52 8.72 -16.33 3.15
CA GLU A 52 9.23 -17.46 3.93
C GLU A 52 8.42 -18.74 3.75
N MET A 53 7.09 -18.61 3.69
CA MET A 53 6.20 -19.74 3.45
C MET A 53 6.35 -20.32 2.05
N SER A 54 6.53 -19.47 1.04
CA SER A 54 6.71 -19.89 -0.36
C SER A 54 7.95 -20.76 -0.57
N GLU A 55 9.01 -20.55 0.23
CA GLU A 55 10.25 -21.35 0.19
C GLU A 55 10.03 -22.78 0.72
N LYS A 56 9.08 -22.96 1.65
CA LYS A 56 8.78 -24.24 2.32
C LYS A 56 7.75 -25.08 1.57
N ILE A 57 6.92 -24.47 0.73
CA ILE A 57 5.86 -25.13 -0.03
C ILE A 57 6.45 -26.06 -1.11
N LYS A 58 5.98 -27.32 -1.12
CA LYS A 58 6.48 -28.38 -2.02
C LYS A 58 5.66 -28.54 -3.29
N SER A 59 4.33 -28.36 -3.24
CA SER A 59 3.41 -28.35 -4.39
C SER A 59 3.23 -26.94 -4.94
N ASN A 60 3.00 -26.81 -6.24
CA ASN A 60 2.73 -25.50 -6.88
C ASN A 60 3.75 -24.40 -6.53
N ARG A 61 5.00 -24.80 -6.23
CA ARG A 61 6.05 -23.93 -5.70
C ARG A 61 6.25 -22.67 -6.54
N GLU A 62 6.25 -22.81 -7.87
CA GLU A 62 6.41 -21.67 -8.77
C GLU A 62 5.24 -20.70 -8.68
N GLY A 63 4.01 -21.19 -8.54
CA GLY A 63 2.82 -20.35 -8.37
C GLY A 63 2.82 -19.59 -7.05
N CYS A 64 3.13 -20.28 -5.95
CA CYS A 64 3.26 -19.66 -4.63
C CYS A 64 4.41 -18.64 -4.59
N ALA A 65 5.56 -18.96 -5.20
CA ALA A 65 6.68 -18.03 -5.31
C ALA A 65 6.29 -16.78 -6.12
N ARG A 66 5.54 -16.93 -7.23
CA ARG A 66 5.02 -15.79 -8.00
C ARG A 66 4.10 -14.90 -7.18
N ILE A 67 3.16 -15.49 -6.44
CA ILE A 67 2.27 -14.73 -5.54
C ILE A 67 3.09 -13.94 -4.53
N ALA A 68 4.01 -14.60 -3.81
CA ALA A 68 4.81 -13.93 -2.78
C ALA A 68 5.68 -12.81 -3.36
N GLN A 69 6.28 -13.02 -4.54
CA GLN A 69 7.01 -11.99 -5.26
C GLN A 69 6.10 -10.84 -5.70
N ARG A 70 4.90 -11.13 -6.20
CA ARG A 70 3.94 -10.10 -6.60
C ARG A 70 3.47 -9.27 -5.42
N SER A 71 3.21 -9.89 -4.28
CA SER A 71 2.91 -9.21 -3.02
C SER A 71 4.08 -8.32 -2.55
N ALA A 72 5.33 -8.75 -2.76
CA ALA A 72 6.49 -7.91 -2.46
C ALA A 72 6.61 -6.71 -3.39
N GLN A 73 6.33 -6.89 -4.68
CA GLN A 73 6.28 -5.78 -5.63
C GLN A 73 5.19 -4.78 -5.24
N LEU A 74 4.00 -5.27 -4.88
CA LEU A 74 2.89 -4.44 -4.38
C LEU A 74 3.33 -3.54 -3.22
N VAL A 75 4.02 -4.09 -2.23
CA VAL A 75 4.51 -3.32 -1.07
C VAL A 75 5.49 -2.23 -1.51
N GLN A 76 6.40 -2.55 -2.42
CA GLN A 76 7.35 -1.58 -2.96
C GLN A 76 6.62 -0.47 -3.73
N ASP A 77 5.64 -0.82 -4.56
CA ASP A 77 4.87 0.13 -5.36
C ASP A 77 4.07 1.08 -4.46
N ILE A 78 3.41 0.55 -3.42
CA ILE A 78 2.71 1.37 -2.41
C ILE A 78 3.70 2.29 -1.70
N TRP A 79 4.81 1.74 -1.21
CA TRP A 79 5.81 2.53 -0.49
C TRP A 79 6.36 3.66 -1.36
N GLN A 80 6.73 3.40 -2.62
CA GLN A 80 7.21 4.43 -3.54
C GLN A 80 6.18 5.53 -3.80
N GLN A 81 4.89 5.17 -3.83
CA GLN A 81 3.81 6.13 -4.03
C GLN A 81 3.54 6.99 -2.80
N ILE A 82 3.80 6.51 -1.59
CA ILE A 82 3.43 7.22 -0.36
C ILE A 82 4.60 7.77 0.46
N LYS A 83 5.84 7.36 0.19
CA LYS A 83 7.02 7.71 1.01
C LYS A 83 7.29 9.22 1.11
N ASP A 84 6.86 9.98 0.11
CA ASP A 84 7.08 11.44 0.01
C ASP A 84 5.86 12.23 0.52
N PHE A 85 4.81 11.53 0.98
CA PHE A 85 3.66 12.17 1.62
C PHE A 85 3.99 12.48 3.08
N ASP A 86 4.37 13.73 3.35
CA ASP A 86 4.41 14.29 4.71
C ASP A 86 3.00 14.43 5.33
N ILE A 87 1.97 14.36 4.49
CA ILE A 87 0.57 14.62 4.83
C ILE A 87 -0.15 13.31 5.16
N VAL A 88 -0.92 13.35 6.25
CA VAL A 88 -1.86 12.30 6.67
C VAL A 88 -2.58 11.71 5.46
N LEU A 89 -2.38 10.40 5.22
CA LEU A 89 -2.97 9.72 4.07
C LEU A 89 -4.51 9.86 4.07
N PRO A 90 -5.11 10.12 2.89
CA PRO A 90 -6.56 10.13 2.70
C PRO A 90 -7.21 8.84 3.21
N ALA A 91 -8.46 8.95 3.68
CA ALA A 91 -9.17 7.83 4.28
C ALA A 91 -9.38 6.67 3.29
N GLU A 92 -9.60 6.99 2.02
CA GLU A 92 -9.79 6.04 0.93
C GLU A 92 -8.50 5.24 0.67
N VAL A 93 -7.35 5.92 0.67
CA VAL A 93 -6.04 5.26 0.50
C VAL A 93 -5.75 4.33 1.68
N LYS A 94 -6.03 4.77 2.92
CA LYS A 94 -5.89 3.93 4.11
C LYS A 94 -6.78 2.67 4.02
N ARG A 95 -8.01 2.83 3.55
CA ARG A 95 -8.96 1.72 3.37
C ARG A 95 -8.43 0.69 2.38
N SER A 96 -7.89 1.13 1.23
CA SER A 96 -7.29 0.22 0.25
C SER A 96 -6.10 -0.56 0.83
N VAL A 97 -5.28 0.06 1.69
CA VAL A 97 -4.19 -0.65 2.38
C VAL A 97 -4.72 -1.75 3.31
N VAL A 98 -5.84 -1.50 4.01
CA VAL A 98 -6.50 -2.52 4.85
C VAL A 98 -7.08 -3.66 4.01
N GLU A 99 -7.73 -3.36 2.88
CA GLU A 99 -8.28 -4.37 1.96
C GLU A 99 -7.17 -5.27 1.38
N ILE A 100 -6.01 -4.69 1.08
CA ILE A 100 -4.80 -5.43 0.71
C ILE A 100 -4.34 -6.33 1.87
N GLU A 101 -4.30 -5.82 3.09
CA GLU A 101 -3.92 -6.62 4.27
C GLU A 101 -4.79 -7.86 4.41
N GLU A 102 -6.11 -7.69 4.33
CA GLU A 102 -7.08 -8.78 4.40
C GLU A 102 -6.87 -9.80 3.27
N LEU A 103 -6.58 -9.34 2.05
CA LEU A 103 -6.24 -10.22 0.93
C LEU A 103 -4.98 -11.04 1.22
N LEU A 104 -3.93 -10.40 1.74
CA LEU A 104 -2.69 -11.10 2.11
C LEU A 104 -2.91 -12.11 3.24
N GLN A 105 -3.79 -11.82 4.19
CA GLN A 105 -4.17 -12.78 5.23
C GLN A 105 -4.87 -14.01 4.65
N ARG A 106 -5.79 -13.83 3.67
CA ARG A 106 -6.42 -14.96 2.97
C ARG A 106 -5.39 -15.82 2.22
N ILE A 107 -4.43 -15.17 1.54
CA ILE A 107 -3.33 -15.87 0.87
C ILE A 107 -2.48 -16.64 1.88
N LYS A 108 -2.19 -16.06 3.05
CA LYS A 108 -1.44 -16.73 4.11
C LYS A 108 -2.15 -18.00 4.57
N ILE A 109 -3.45 -17.93 4.85
CA ILE A 109 -4.25 -19.10 5.25
C ILE A 109 -4.19 -20.19 4.16
N PHE A 110 -4.27 -19.80 2.90
CA PHE A 110 -4.11 -20.73 1.78
C PHE A 110 -2.72 -21.37 1.74
N PHE A 111 -1.65 -20.59 1.94
CA PHE A 111 -0.28 -21.11 2.00
C PHE A 111 -0.05 -22.05 3.18
N ASP A 112 -0.62 -21.75 4.36
CA ASP A 112 -0.60 -22.63 5.53
C ASP A 112 -1.22 -23.99 5.16
N GLY A 113 -2.39 -23.98 4.53
CA GLY A 113 -3.05 -25.20 4.04
C GLY A 113 -2.18 -26.00 3.07
N LEU A 114 -1.50 -25.35 2.12
CA LEU A 114 -0.60 -26.02 1.17
C LEU A 114 0.63 -26.66 1.84
N GLN A 115 1.11 -26.12 2.96
CA GLN A 115 2.24 -26.71 3.70
C GLN A 115 1.85 -27.99 4.44
N GLU A 116 0.61 -28.05 4.92
CA GLU A 116 0.09 -29.21 5.67
C GLU A 116 -0.36 -30.36 4.75
N GLU A 117 -0.51 -30.12 3.44
CA GLU A 117 -0.97 -31.16 2.50
C GLU A 117 0.03 -32.32 2.35
N ASN A 118 -0.49 -33.53 2.58
CA ASN A 118 0.23 -34.77 2.28
C ASN A 118 0.21 -35.08 0.76
N VAL A 119 1.08 -35.99 0.31
CA VAL A 119 1.36 -36.22 -1.13
C VAL A 119 0.08 -36.52 -1.94
N TRP A 120 -0.83 -37.29 -1.35
CA TRP A 120 -2.09 -37.69 -2.00
C TRP A 120 -3.08 -36.53 -2.12
N GLN A 121 -3.21 -35.69 -1.08
CA GLN A 121 -4.03 -34.48 -1.15
C GLN A 121 -3.48 -33.51 -2.22
N ARG A 122 -2.15 -33.35 -2.30
CA ARG A 122 -1.51 -32.47 -3.29
C ARG A 122 -1.83 -32.89 -4.73
N LEU A 123 -1.83 -34.19 -5.00
CA LEU A 123 -2.18 -34.72 -6.33
C LEU A 123 -3.68 -34.58 -6.61
N ALA A 124 -4.53 -34.95 -5.65
CA ALA A 124 -5.99 -34.90 -5.83
C ALA A 124 -6.52 -33.46 -6.00
N ARG A 125 -5.83 -32.46 -5.45
CA ARG A 125 -6.25 -31.04 -5.46
C ARG A 125 -5.41 -30.16 -6.38
N GLN A 126 -4.55 -30.75 -7.21
CA GLN A 126 -3.58 -29.98 -8.00
C GLN A 126 -4.25 -28.89 -8.85
N ASP A 127 -5.32 -29.22 -9.58
CA ASP A 127 -6.01 -28.27 -10.45
C ASP A 127 -6.75 -27.18 -9.66
N ARG A 128 -7.37 -27.56 -8.53
CA ARG A 128 -8.01 -26.61 -7.62
C ARG A 128 -6.99 -25.63 -7.06
N ASN A 129 -5.87 -26.13 -6.55
CA ASN A 129 -4.81 -25.31 -5.95
C ASN A 129 -4.19 -24.38 -6.99
N LYS A 130 -4.04 -24.84 -8.24
CA LYS A 130 -3.60 -23.99 -9.35
C LYS A 130 -4.61 -22.89 -9.66
N SER A 131 -5.90 -23.22 -9.75
CA SER A 131 -6.97 -22.23 -9.99
C SER A 131 -7.00 -21.16 -8.89
N GLN A 132 -6.85 -21.56 -7.62
CA GLN A 132 -6.82 -20.60 -6.50
C GLN A 132 -5.57 -19.72 -6.55
N ILE A 133 -4.42 -20.26 -6.96
CA ILE A 133 -3.20 -19.46 -7.17
C ILE A 133 -3.44 -18.39 -8.25
N ASP A 134 -4.05 -18.78 -9.37
CA ASP A 134 -4.32 -17.86 -10.46
C ASP A 134 -5.35 -16.79 -10.05
N GLU A 135 -6.36 -17.16 -9.26
CA GLU A 135 -7.35 -16.24 -8.68
C GLU A 135 -6.70 -15.23 -7.73
N TYR A 136 -5.88 -15.68 -6.78
CA TYR A 136 -5.15 -14.77 -5.88
C TYR A 136 -4.18 -13.86 -6.62
N GLY A 137 -3.57 -14.33 -7.71
CA GLY A 137 -2.76 -13.50 -8.59
C GLY A 137 -3.57 -12.33 -9.17
N LYS A 138 -4.76 -12.62 -9.71
CA LYS A 138 -5.66 -11.58 -10.24
C LYS A 138 -6.14 -10.62 -9.16
N SER A 139 -6.55 -11.13 -8.00
CA SER A 139 -6.99 -10.26 -6.89
C SER A 139 -5.89 -9.33 -6.39
N LEU A 140 -4.62 -9.75 -6.42
CA LEU A 140 -3.51 -8.85 -6.10
C LEU A 140 -3.35 -7.75 -7.14
N ASP A 141 -3.49 -8.07 -8.43
CA ASP A 141 -3.41 -7.08 -9.50
C ASP A 141 -4.56 -6.06 -9.44
N GLU A 142 -5.78 -6.54 -9.17
CA GLU A 142 -6.97 -5.71 -8.93
C GLU A 142 -6.76 -4.77 -7.74
N ALA A 143 -6.30 -5.30 -6.59
CA ALA A 143 -6.05 -4.49 -5.40
C ALA A 143 -4.99 -3.40 -5.62
N ILE A 144 -3.94 -3.66 -6.42
CA ILE A 144 -2.94 -2.66 -6.81
C ILE A 144 -3.55 -1.57 -7.69
N SER A 145 -4.36 -1.97 -8.67
CA SER A 145 -5.05 -1.06 -9.57
C SER A 145 -5.97 -0.13 -8.77
N ASP A 146 -6.81 -0.70 -7.89
CA ASP A 146 -7.74 0.05 -7.07
C ASP A 146 -7.02 1.00 -6.11
N PHE A 147 -5.96 0.55 -5.46
CA PHE A 147 -5.11 1.42 -4.63
C PHE A 147 -4.58 2.62 -5.43
N SER A 148 -4.04 2.37 -6.63
CA SER A 148 -3.43 3.40 -7.46
C SER A 148 -4.46 4.42 -7.95
N VAL A 149 -5.64 3.94 -8.37
CA VAL A 149 -6.77 4.79 -8.77
C VAL A 149 -7.24 5.64 -7.58
N ASN A 150 -7.44 5.03 -6.42
CA ASN A 150 -7.89 5.75 -5.22
C ASN A 150 -6.88 6.81 -4.80
N LEU A 151 -5.59 6.50 -4.83
CA LEU A 151 -4.55 7.48 -4.54
C LEU A 151 -4.58 8.66 -5.52
N GLN A 152 -4.67 8.38 -6.83
CA GLN A 152 -4.74 9.43 -7.85
C GLN A 152 -5.99 10.31 -7.68
N LEU A 153 -7.15 9.71 -7.40
CA LEU A 153 -8.39 10.44 -7.14
C LEU A 153 -8.26 11.32 -5.90
N SER A 154 -7.67 10.81 -4.82
CA SER A 154 -7.44 11.61 -3.61
C SER A 154 -6.48 12.78 -3.87
N ILE A 155 -5.39 12.57 -4.59
CA ILE A 155 -4.46 13.65 -4.98
C ILE A 155 -5.18 14.70 -5.82
N HIS A 156 -5.95 14.26 -6.83
CA HIS A 156 -6.71 15.18 -7.68
C HIS A 156 -7.70 16.02 -6.87
N ARG A 157 -8.43 15.38 -5.94
CA ARG A 157 -9.37 16.07 -5.06
C ARG A 157 -8.68 17.14 -4.20
N LEU A 158 -7.52 16.83 -3.64
CA LEU A 158 -6.72 17.78 -2.86
C LEU A 158 -6.28 18.98 -3.72
N HIS A 159 -5.86 18.76 -4.97
CA HIS A 159 -5.50 19.86 -5.88
C HIS A 159 -6.70 20.75 -6.23
N VAL A 160 -7.87 20.16 -6.50
CA VAL A 160 -9.09 20.91 -6.81
C VAL A 160 -9.53 21.76 -5.61
N GLU A 161 -9.47 21.19 -4.40
CA GLU A 161 -9.82 21.91 -3.17
C GLU A 161 -8.83 23.03 -2.85
N SER A 162 -7.53 22.82 -3.09
CA SER A 162 -6.53 23.88 -2.95
C SER A 162 -6.78 25.02 -3.94
N ALA A 163 -7.04 24.70 -5.22
CA ALA A 163 -7.31 25.71 -6.24
C ALA A 163 -8.58 26.54 -5.94
N ALA A 164 -9.66 25.89 -5.51
CA ALA A 164 -10.87 26.57 -5.08
C ALA A 164 -10.64 27.46 -3.84
N THR A 165 -9.73 27.05 -2.96
CA THR A 165 -9.35 27.86 -1.79
C THR A 165 -8.53 29.08 -2.20
N ASP A 166 -7.62 28.92 -3.15
CA ASP A 166 -6.79 30.00 -3.66
C ASP A 166 -7.59 31.02 -4.48
N GLU A 167 -8.58 30.56 -5.24
CA GLU A 167 -9.56 31.44 -5.91
C GLU A 167 -10.33 32.28 -4.88
N LYS A 168 -10.90 31.65 -3.84
CA LYS A 168 -11.59 32.38 -2.75
C LYS A 168 -10.68 33.37 -2.04
N ARG A 169 -9.40 33.01 -1.82
CA ARG A 169 -8.41 33.93 -1.24
C ARG A 169 -8.13 35.09 -2.17
N HIS A 170 -7.97 34.84 -3.46
CA HIS A 170 -7.74 35.89 -4.46
C HIS A 170 -8.91 36.86 -4.52
N ASP A 171 -10.14 36.36 -4.59
CA ASP A 171 -11.35 37.16 -4.60
C ASP A 171 -11.51 37.98 -3.32
N ALA A 172 -11.22 37.39 -2.15
CA ALA A 172 -11.24 38.12 -0.88
C ALA A 172 -10.20 39.25 -0.84
N VAL A 173 -9.00 39.01 -1.38
CA VAL A 173 -7.94 40.05 -1.48
C VAL A 173 -8.36 41.17 -2.44
N LEU A 174 -8.96 40.83 -3.58
CA LEU A 174 -9.50 41.82 -4.52
C LEU A 174 -10.62 42.65 -3.88
N ALA A 175 -11.56 41.99 -3.19
CA ALA A 175 -12.65 42.67 -2.48
C ALA A 175 -12.09 43.67 -1.46
N VAL A 176 -11.14 43.25 -0.60
CA VAL A 176 -10.46 44.15 0.34
C VAL A 176 -9.76 45.30 -0.39
N SER A 177 -9.11 45.03 -1.52
CA SER A 177 -8.40 46.03 -2.33
C SER A 177 -9.34 47.04 -3.01
N GLN A 178 -10.63 46.74 -3.14
CA GLN A 178 -11.64 47.65 -3.67
C GLN A 178 -12.44 48.39 -2.59
N MET A 179 -12.40 47.93 -1.33
CA MET A 179 -13.05 48.60 -0.20
C MET A 179 -12.49 50.02 0.02
N SER A 180 -13.37 50.92 0.46
CA SER A 180 -12.97 52.25 0.93
C SER A 180 -12.14 52.16 2.22
N GLU A 181 -11.33 53.19 2.48
CA GLU A 181 -10.44 53.23 3.65
C GLU A 181 -11.21 53.11 4.97
N THR A 182 -12.39 53.72 5.06
CA THR A 182 -13.28 53.64 6.23
C THR A 182 -13.81 52.22 6.47
N GLU A 183 -14.16 51.49 5.41
CA GLU A 183 -14.65 50.11 5.53
C GLU A 183 -13.51 49.17 5.92
N ARG A 184 -12.30 49.38 5.39
CA ARG A 184 -11.10 48.61 5.80
C ARG A 184 -10.77 48.78 7.28
N LEU A 185 -10.83 50.02 7.79
CA LEU A 185 -10.56 50.31 9.20
C LEU A 185 -11.60 49.67 10.13
N GLN A 186 -12.87 49.65 9.75
CA GLN A 186 -13.91 48.93 10.49
C GLN A 186 -13.67 47.41 10.51
N LEU A 187 -13.28 46.83 9.37
CA LEU A 187 -13.03 45.39 9.25
C LEU A 187 -11.81 44.96 10.07
N LEU A 188 -10.71 45.73 10.04
CA LEU A 188 -9.54 45.50 10.89
C LEU A 188 -9.87 45.56 12.38
N THR A 189 -10.72 46.52 12.78
CA THR A 189 -11.16 46.65 14.17
C THR A 189 -11.97 45.43 14.62
N GLN A 190 -12.88 44.91 13.77
CA GLN A 190 -13.63 43.69 14.08
C GLN A 190 -12.73 42.45 14.20
N ILE A 191 -11.76 42.29 13.29
CA ILE A 191 -10.80 41.17 13.35
C ILE A 191 -10.00 41.25 14.65
N GLN A 192 -9.52 42.43 15.04
CA GLN A 192 -8.69 42.60 16.24
C GLN A 192 -9.47 42.28 17.52
N VAL A 193 -10.75 42.67 17.61
CA VAL A 193 -11.62 42.28 18.72
C VAL A 193 -11.82 40.76 18.78
N HIS A 194 -11.98 40.12 17.62
CA HIS A 194 -12.18 38.67 17.56
C HIS A 194 -10.92 37.87 17.95
N VAL A 195 -9.74 38.30 17.50
CA VAL A 195 -8.46 37.66 17.84
C VAL A 195 -8.16 37.79 19.34
N HIS A 196 -8.39 38.97 19.93
CA HIS A 196 -8.25 39.15 21.37
C HIS A 196 -9.27 38.32 22.16
N GLY A 197 -10.53 38.24 21.70
CA GLY A 197 -11.56 37.41 22.35
C GLY A 197 -11.20 35.92 22.38
N LEU A 198 -10.56 35.40 21.32
CA LEU A 198 -10.08 34.02 21.29
C LEU A 198 -8.92 33.78 22.24
N GLN A 199 -8.00 34.74 22.42
CA GLN A 199 -6.90 34.61 23.39
C GLN A 199 -7.36 34.56 24.85
N PHE A 200 -8.47 35.24 25.19
CA PHE A 200 -9.06 35.18 26.53
C PHE A 200 -9.83 33.88 26.81
N PHE A 201 -10.18 33.09 25.79
CA PHE A 201 -10.89 31.81 25.95
C PHE A 201 -9.96 30.60 26.17
N PHE A 202 -8.65 30.77 25.96
CA PHE A 202 -7.65 29.71 26.12
C PHE A 202 -6.75 29.86 27.37
N TYR A 203 -7.15 30.72 28.32
CA TYR A 203 -6.57 30.84 29.66
C TYR A 203 -7.63 30.52 30.73
#